data_AF-A0A8T6NYP8-F1
#
_entry.id   AF-A0A8T6NYP8-F1
#
_cell.length_a   1.000
_cell.length_b   1.000
_cell.length_c   1.000
_cell.angle_alpha   90.00
_cell.angle_beta   90.00
_cell.angle_gamma   90.00
#
_symmetry.space_group_name_H-M   'P 1'
#
loop_
_entity.id
_entity.type
_entity.pdbx_description
1 polymer ?
#
loop_
_entity_poly.entity_id
_entity_poly.type
_entity_poly.pdbx_seq_one_letter_code
_entity_poly.pdbx_strand_id
1 'polypeptide(L)' 'MEKYKATNPDVEVSGQSMLSVVAGMLDEVQPILDKYGIEAIDPEGWYPQQVFIDMFKELQEAKG' A
#
# COMPACT_ATOMS: atom_id res chain seq x y z
N MET A 1 -2.05 10.02 17.91
CA MET A 1 -1.70 9.03 16.88
C MET A 1 -1.91 9.68 15.53
N GLU A 2 -0.90 9.65 14.67
CA GLU A 2 -1.04 10.10 13.29
C GLU A 2 -1.81 9.04 12.50
N LYS A 3 -2.84 9.44 11.75
CA LYS A 3 -3.76 8.51 11.08
C LYS A 3 -3.10 7.61 10.02
N TYR A 4 -1.99 8.07 9.44
CA TYR A 4 -1.29 7.40 8.34
C TYR A 4 0.16 7.04 8.70
N LYS A 5 0.40 6.67 9.96
CA LYS A 5 1.72 6.24 10.43
C LYS A 5 1.59 4.86 11.07
N ALA A 6 2.36 3.90 10.58
CA ALA A 6 2.49 2.60 11.24
C ALA A 6 3.01 2.81 12.67
N THR A 7 2.35 2.21 13.66
CA THR A 7 2.77 2.36 15.07
C THR A 7 4.11 1.66 15.33
N ASN A 8 4.40 0.59 14.59
CA ASN A 8 5.69 -0.09 14.57
C ASN A 8 6.23 -0.08 13.13
N PRO A 9 7.41 0.50 12.86
CA PRO A 9 7.98 0.58 11.51
C PRO A 9 8.43 -0.78 10.95
N ASP A 10 8.62 -1.79 11.81
CA ASP A 10 9.11 -3.12 11.42
C ASP A 10 7.98 -4.09 11.04
N VAL A 11 6.72 -3.63 11.08
CA VAL A 11 5.58 -4.47 10.67
C VAL A 11 5.49 -4.50 9.15
N GLU A 12 5.30 -5.71 8.63
CA GLU A 12 5.16 -5.96 7.20
C GLU A 12 3.76 -6.52 6.88
N VAL A 13 3.38 -6.38 5.62
CA VAL A 13 2.16 -6.92 5.02
C VAL A 13 2.57 -7.93 3.96
N SER A 14 1.94 -9.10 3.95
CA SER A 14 2.19 -10.11 2.93
C SER A 14 1.68 -9.67 1.57
N GLY A 15 2.40 -10.05 0.51
CA GLY A 15 2.04 -9.75 -0.87
C GLY A 15 0.64 -10.26 -1.24
N GLN A 16 0.25 -11.45 -0.78
CA GLN A 16 -1.13 -11.95 -0.92
C GLN A 16 -2.18 -11.00 -0.36
N SER A 17 -1.93 -10.40 0.82
CA SER A 17 -2.86 -9.46 1.45
C SER A 17 -2.95 -8.16 0.65
N MET A 18 -1.82 -7.67 0.16
CA MET A 18 -1.79 -6.49 -0.72
C MET A 18 -2.55 -6.76 -2.02
N LEU A 19 -2.29 -7.89 -2.69
CA LEU A 19 -2.97 -8.29 -3.91
C LEU A 19 -4.49 -8.39 -3.72
N SER A 20 -4.94 -9.00 -2.62
CA SER A 20 -6.37 -9.11 -2.32
C SER A 20 -7.05 -7.75 -2.21
N VAL A 21 -6.33 -6.73 -1.74
CA VAL A 21 -6.87 -5.37 -1.58
C VAL A 21 -6.82 -4.62 -2.89
N VAL A 22 -5.67 -4.64 -3.58
CA VAL A 22 -5.47 -3.95 -4.86
C VAL A 22 -6.43 -4.49 -5.93
N ALA A 23 -6.70 -5.80 -5.95
CA ALA A 23 -7.67 -6.41 -6.86
C ALA A 23 -9.11 -5.91 -6.63
N GLY A 24 -9.43 -5.38 -5.44
CA GLY A 24 -10.71 -4.77 -5.11
C GLY A 24 -10.75 -3.26 -5.31
N MET A 25 -9.67 -2.64 -5.78
CA MET A 25 -9.55 -1.20 -5.99
C MET A 25 -9.63 -0.83 -7.48
N LEU A 26 -9.65 0.49 -7.76
CA LEU A 26 -9.61 1.03 -9.11
C LEU A 26 -8.18 1.02 -9.67
N ASP A 27 -8.04 1.07 -11.00
CA ASP A 27 -6.74 1.12 -11.71
C ASP A 27 -5.85 2.30 -11.29
N GLU A 28 -6.41 3.30 -10.61
CA GLU A 28 -5.71 4.47 -10.05
C GLU A 28 -4.68 4.13 -8.95
N VAL A 29 -4.66 2.88 -8.47
CA VAL A 29 -3.73 2.43 -7.42
C VAL A 29 -2.32 2.16 -7.96
N GLN A 30 -2.19 1.66 -9.18
CA GLN A 30 -0.87 1.27 -9.71
C GLN A 30 0.12 2.46 -9.76
N PRO A 31 -0.25 3.66 -10.24
CA PRO A 31 0.65 4.81 -10.22
C PRO A 31 1.10 5.24 -8.82
N ILE A 32 0.33 4.91 -7.77
CA ILE A 32 0.71 5.18 -6.38
C ILE A 32 1.75 4.17 -5.94
N LEU A 33 1.53 2.88 -6.20
CA LEU A 33 2.48 1.81 -5.88
C LEU A 33 3.85 2.00 -6.58
N ASP A 34 3.83 2.47 -7.82
CA ASP A 34 5.05 2.77 -8.59
C ASP A 34 5.93 3.82 -7.88
N LYS A 35 5.35 4.81 -7.20
CA LYS A 35 6.11 5.82 -6.42
C LYS A 35 6.90 5.20 -5.26
N TYR A 36 6.43 4.06 -4.76
CA TYR A 36 7.08 3.29 -3.70
C TYR A 36 7.99 2.18 -4.24
N GLY A 37 8.20 2.12 -5.56
CA GLY A 37 9.03 1.10 -6.20
C GLY A 37 8.37 -0.27 -6.31
N ILE A 38 7.03 -0.33 -6.22
CA ILE A 38 6.25 -1.57 -6.34
C ILE A 38 5.59 -1.61 -7.72
N GLU A 39 6.37 -1.98 -8.74
CA GLU A 39 5.86 -2.15 -10.10
C GLU A 39 4.96 -3.41 -10.22
N ALA A 40 5.28 -4.45 -9.45
CA ALA A 40 4.50 -5.67 -9.34
C ALA A 40 4.57 -6.21 -7.90
N ILE A 41 3.42 -6.61 -7.35
CA ILE A 41 3.36 -7.24 -6.04
C ILE A 41 3.72 -8.72 -6.21
N ASP A 42 4.85 -9.13 -5.63
CA ASP A 42 5.22 -10.51 -5.44
C ASP A 42 4.29 -11.12 -4.39
N PRO A 43 3.49 -12.16 -4.73
CA PRO A 43 2.59 -12.78 -3.78
C PRO A 43 3.29 -13.40 -2.57
N GLU A 44 4.56 -13.82 -2.69
CA GLU A 44 5.36 -14.38 -1.59
C GLU A 44 6.20 -13.31 -0.86
N GLY A 45 6.16 -12.06 -1.35
CA GLY A 45 6.90 -10.94 -0.80
C GLY A 45 6.31 -10.41 0.52
N TRP A 46 7.17 -9.69 1.24
CA TRP A 46 6.80 -8.92 2.44
C TRP A 46 7.12 -7.45 2.19
N TYR A 47 6.17 -6.59 2.53
CA TYR A 47 6.25 -5.16 2.26
C TYR A 47 6.05 -4.37 3.54
N PRO A 48 6.80 -3.28 3.77
CA PRO A 48 6.58 -2.45 4.95
C PRO A 48 5.13 -1.98 5.02
N GLN A 49 4.48 -2.16 6.17
CA GLN A 49 3.09 -1.76 6.37
C GLN A 49 2.89 -0.27 6.08
N GLN A 50 3.92 0.55 6.32
CA GLN A 50 3.89 1.98 6.03
C GLN A 50 3.57 2.27 4.56
N VAL A 51 4.12 1.49 3.60
CA VAL A 51 3.82 1.69 2.16
C VAL A 51 2.33 1.48 1.89
N PHE A 52 1.76 0.44 2.51
CA PHE A 52 0.34 0.14 2.37
C PHE A 52 -0.55 1.24 2.99
N ILE A 53 -0.14 1.81 4.13
CA ILE A 53 -0.84 2.93 4.77
C ILE A 53 -0.73 4.22 3.94
N ASP A 54 0.46 4.49 3.39
CA ASP A 54 0.69 5.68 2.56
C ASP A 54 -0.13 5.62 1.26
N MET A 55 -0.27 4.43 0.66
CA MET A 55 -1.17 4.21 -0.47
C MET A 55 -2.61 4.65 -0.15
N PHE A 56 -3.15 4.29 1.01
CA PHE A 56 -4.49 4.74 1.41
C PHE A 56 -4.58 6.25 1.65
N LYS A 57 -3.50 6.86 2.14
CA LYS A 57 -3.41 8.32 2.31
C LYS A 57 -3.50 9.02 0.95
N GLU A 58 -2.70 8.59 -0.01
CA GLU A 58 -2.68 9.17 -1.36
C GLU A 58 -4.03 8.99 -2.07
N LEU A 59 -4.66 7.82 -1.95
CA LEU A 59 -6.01 7.60 -2.51
C LEU A 59 -7.06 8.54 -1.91
N GLN A 60 -6.94 8.86 -0.62
CA GLN A 60 -7.84 9.80 0.04
C GLN A 60 -7.58 11.23 -0.44
N GLU A 61 -6.31 11.61 -0.58
CA GLU A 61 -5.90 12.95 -1.03
C GLU A 61 -6.22 13.17 -2.51
N ALA A 62 -6.16 12.14 -3.35
CA ALA A 62 -6.52 12.21 -4.77
C ALA A 62 -8.03 12.33 -5.04
N LYS A 63 -8.88 11.96 -4.06
CA LYS A 63 -10.34 12.06 -4.15
C LYS A 63 -10.91 13.37 -3.59
N GLY A 64 -10.07 14.25 -3.03
CA GLY A 64 -10.44 15.58 -2.51
C GLY A 64 -10.16 16.69 -3.50
#